data_AF-A0A2T6AT59-F1
#
_entry.id   AF-A0A2T6AT59-F1
#
_cell.length_a   1.000
_cell.length_b   1.000
_cell.length_c   1.000
_cell.angle_alpha   90.00
_cell.angle_beta   90.00
_cell.angle_gamma   90.00
#
_symmetry.space_group_name_H-M   'P 1'
#
loop_
_entity.id
_entity.type
_entity.pdbx_description
1 polymer ?
#
loop_
_entity_poly.entity_id
_entity_poly.type
_entity_poly.pdbx_seq_one_letter_code
_entity_poly.pdbx_strand_id
1 'polypeptide(L)'
;MLGQPDCARVRVVIRVVIAAAALATIGTAAQAQGLPDGEYSGTGDGTKVSLTVRGETAEVRSTVRGQCSGHGTGRLSTVAEGQWRVTMTESGLCTVNIRSTSNGFEMEPDYATDCQNYSGQSCGFYGVVTAN
;
A
#
# COMPACT_ATOMS: atom_id res chain seq x y z
N MET A 1 -22.34 67.70 36.31
CA MET A 1 -21.42 68.46 37.20
C MET A 1 -21.08 67.56 38.38
N LEU A 2 -19.80 67.56 38.80
CA LEU A 2 -19.19 66.84 39.94
C LEU A 2 -19.00 65.33 39.69
N GLY A 3 -17.80 64.72 39.76
CA GLY A 3 -16.46 65.21 40.06
C GLY A 3 -15.48 64.05 39.91
N GLN A 4 -14.29 64.31 39.34
CA GLN A 4 -13.13 63.42 39.46
C GLN A 4 -12.59 63.48 40.88
N PRO A 5 -12.11 62.34 41.41
CA PRO A 5 -10.88 62.36 42.17
C PRO A 5 -9.76 61.62 41.43
N ASP A 6 -8.66 62.35 41.24
CA ASP A 6 -7.33 61.85 40.93
C ASP A 6 -6.90 60.74 41.88
N CYS A 7 -6.33 59.66 41.35
CA CYS A 7 -5.36 58.89 42.10
C CYS A 7 -4.28 58.30 41.17
N ALA A 8 -3.05 58.46 41.63
CA ALA A 8 -1.83 58.46 40.86
C ALA A 8 -1.37 57.09 40.33
N ARG A 9 -0.72 57.15 39.17
CA ARG A 9 0.43 56.36 38.68
C ARG A 9 0.73 55.03 39.38
N VAL A 10 0.51 53.93 38.64
CA VAL A 10 1.43 52.79 38.64
C VAL A 10 1.74 52.44 37.19
N ARG A 11 2.98 52.71 36.76
CA ARG A 11 3.50 52.21 35.48
C ARG A 11 3.87 50.75 35.68
N VAL A 12 2.97 49.82 35.36
CA VAL A 12 3.34 48.42 35.16
C VAL A 12 3.54 48.21 33.67
N VAL A 13 4.80 48.16 33.25
CA VAL A 13 5.18 47.73 31.92
C VAL A 13 5.05 46.21 31.88
N ILE A 14 3.84 45.71 31.61
CA ILE A 14 3.64 44.28 31.37
C ILE A 14 3.96 44.03 29.90
N ARG A 15 5.20 43.61 29.62
CA ARG A 15 5.56 42.96 28.37
C ARG A 15 4.87 41.60 28.35
N VAL A 16 3.63 41.55 27.85
CA VAL A 16 2.99 40.27 27.53
C VAL A 16 3.69 39.73 26.29
N VAL A 17 4.61 38.80 26.51
CA VAL A 17 5.23 38.00 25.47
C VAL A 17 4.13 37.13 24.87
N ILE A 18 3.85 37.35 23.58
CA ILE A 18 2.96 36.52 22.77
C ILE A 18 3.61 35.14 22.65
N ALA A 19 3.07 34.14 23.35
CA ALA A 19 3.36 32.74 23.07
C ALA A 19 2.11 32.14 22.43
N ALA A 20 1.96 32.35 21.12
CA ALA A 20 1.05 31.59 20.30
C ALA A 20 1.59 30.15 20.22
N ALA A 21 1.15 29.28 21.13
CA ALA A 21 1.35 27.84 21.00
C ALA A 21 0.44 27.31 19.88
N ALA A 22 0.81 27.59 18.64
CA ALA A 22 0.27 26.88 17.50
C ALA A 22 0.81 25.44 17.59
N LEU A 23 0.02 24.57 18.23
CA LEU A 23 0.18 23.13 18.15
C LEU A 23 0.05 22.74 16.68
N ALA A 24 1.17 22.71 15.97
CA ALA A 24 1.27 22.08 14.68
C ALA A 24 1.02 20.59 14.92
N THR A 25 -0.22 20.15 14.75
CA THR A 25 -0.56 18.75 14.57
C THR A 25 0.18 18.28 13.33
N ILE A 26 1.33 17.65 13.54
CA ILE A 26 2.04 16.91 12.51
C ILE A 26 1.13 15.72 12.22
N GLY A 27 0.20 15.91 11.29
CA GLY A 27 -0.55 14.81 10.70
C GLY A 27 0.48 13.94 10.00
N THR A 28 0.93 12.88 10.66
CA THR A 28 1.56 11.77 9.97
C THR A 28 0.49 11.21 9.05
N ALA A 29 0.52 11.65 7.78
CA ALA A 29 0.00 10.84 6.71
C ALA A 29 0.72 9.51 6.84
N ALA A 30 0.03 8.49 7.35
CA ALA A 30 0.50 7.12 7.27
C ALA A 30 0.64 6.87 5.77
N GLN A 31 1.87 7.00 5.27
CA GLN A 31 2.19 6.64 3.90
C GLN A 31 1.86 5.16 3.87
N ALA A 32 0.81 4.79 3.15
CA ALA A 32 0.43 3.41 2.97
C ALA A 32 1.66 2.69 2.43
N GLN A 33 2.34 1.93 3.29
CA GLN A 33 3.66 1.40 2.99
C GLN A 33 3.48 0.48 1.77
N GLY A 34 4.12 0.85 0.67
CA GLY A 34 4.15 0.02 -0.53
C GLY A 34 4.69 -1.36 -0.17
N LEU A 35 4.27 -2.38 -0.92
CA LEU A 35 4.86 -3.70 -0.80
C LEU A 35 6.37 -3.54 -1.04
N PRO A 36 7.26 -4.01 -0.15
CA PRO A 36 8.69 -3.77 -0.31
C PRO A 36 9.20 -4.35 -1.64
N ASP A 37 10.14 -3.64 -2.25
CA ASP A 37 10.86 -4.14 -3.41
C ASP A 37 11.58 -5.44 -3.05
N GLY A 38 11.54 -6.42 -3.96
CA GLY A 38 12.11 -7.73 -3.71
C GLY A 38 11.57 -8.81 -4.63
N GLU A 39 12.17 -9.99 -4.50
CA GLU A 39 11.71 -11.21 -5.17
C GLU A 39 11.07 -12.13 -4.13
N TYR A 40 9.87 -12.57 -4.43
CA TYR A 40 9.07 -13.42 -3.58
C TYR A 40 8.71 -14.68 -4.34
N SER A 41 8.74 -15.83 -3.67
CA SER A 41 8.29 -17.07 -4.27
C SER A 41 7.58 -17.97 -3.27
N GLY A 42 6.77 -18.87 -3.79
CA GLY A 42 6.08 -19.86 -2.99
C GLY A 42 5.21 -20.76 -3.85
N THR A 43 4.20 -21.34 -3.22
CA THR A 43 3.36 -22.36 -3.84
C THR A 43 1.90 -22.20 -3.44
N GLY A 44 0.98 -22.44 -4.37
CA GLY A 44 -0.46 -22.56 -4.13
C GLY A 44 -1.04 -23.63 -5.04
N ASP A 45 -1.82 -24.56 -4.49
CA ASP A 45 -2.51 -25.63 -5.23
C ASP A 45 -1.63 -26.40 -6.24
N GLY A 46 -0.38 -26.68 -5.88
CA GLY A 46 0.59 -27.37 -6.74
C GLY A 46 1.22 -26.51 -7.84
N THR A 47 0.88 -25.22 -7.89
CA THR A 47 1.47 -24.20 -8.76
C THR A 47 2.57 -23.46 -8.02
N LYS A 48 3.74 -23.30 -8.65
CA LYS A 48 4.76 -22.36 -8.17
C LYS A 48 4.34 -20.96 -8.55
N VAL A 49 4.33 -20.03 -7.60
CA VAL A 49 4.03 -18.61 -7.84
C VAL A 49 5.24 -17.77 -7.45
N SER A 50 5.51 -16.76 -8.25
CA SER A 50 6.59 -15.81 -8.04
C SER A 50 6.08 -14.40 -8.27
N LEU A 51 6.56 -13.48 -7.44
CA LEU A 51 6.23 -12.06 -7.48
C LEU A 51 7.54 -11.29 -7.38
N THR A 52 7.76 -10.37 -8.32
CA THR A 52 8.92 -9.46 -8.30
C THR A 52 8.42 -8.04 -8.21
N VAL A 53 8.80 -7.31 -7.17
CA VAL A 53 8.36 -5.93 -6.92
C VAL A 53 9.51 -4.97 -7.17
N ARG A 54 9.24 -3.92 -7.96
CA ARG A 54 10.17 -2.83 -8.29
C ARG A 54 9.41 -1.51 -8.31
N GLY A 55 9.42 -0.79 -7.20
CA GLY A 55 8.66 0.44 -7.01
C GLY A 55 7.16 0.22 -7.21
N GLU A 56 6.54 0.99 -8.11
CA GLU A 56 5.12 0.86 -8.44
C GLU A 56 4.81 -0.24 -9.47
N THR A 57 5.77 -1.10 -9.79
CA THR A 57 5.60 -2.19 -10.77
C THR A 57 5.80 -3.54 -10.11
N ALA A 58 4.93 -4.48 -10.44
CA ALA A 58 5.04 -5.87 -10.01
C ALA A 58 4.92 -6.80 -11.20
N GLU A 59 5.81 -7.78 -11.25
CA GLU A 59 5.75 -8.90 -12.19
C GLU A 59 5.26 -10.14 -11.45
N VAL A 60 4.22 -10.78 -11.97
CA VAL A 60 3.64 -12.00 -11.41
C VAL A 60 3.90 -13.14 -12.39
N ARG A 61 4.35 -14.28 -11.87
CA ARG A 61 4.51 -15.53 -12.63
C ARG A 61 3.88 -16.68 -11.89
N SER A 62 3.24 -17.57 -12.63
CA SER A 62 2.75 -18.85 -12.14
C SER A 62 3.26 -19.97 -13.05
N THR A 63 3.60 -21.11 -12.47
CA THR A 63 4.12 -22.24 -13.25
C THR A 63 3.73 -23.55 -12.59
N VAL A 64 3.00 -24.38 -13.33
CA VAL A 64 2.79 -25.80 -13.02
C VAL A 64 3.70 -26.60 -13.94
N ARG A 65 4.61 -27.38 -13.36
CA ARG A 65 5.62 -28.13 -14.12
C ARG A 65 4.95 -29.04 -15.16
N GLY A 66 5.17 -28.75 -16.44
CA GLY A 66 4.69 -29.57 -17.57
C GLY A 66 3.21 -29.36 -17.94
N GLN A 67 2.52 -28.36 -17.38
CA GLN A 67 1.11 -28.11 -17.70
C GLN A 67 0.84 -26.68 -18.18
N CYS A 68 1.20 -25.68 -17.38
CA CYS A 68 0.90 -24.28 -17.70
C CYS A 68 1.93 -23.33 -17.09
N SER A 69 2.09 -22.18 -17.75
CA SER A 69 2.91 -21.07 -17.29
C SER A 69 2.17 -19.77 -17.55
N GLY A 70 1.87 -19.04 -16.49
CA GLY A 70 1.29 -17.71 -16.54
C GLY A 70 2.34 -16.66 -16.23
N HIS A 71 2.25 -15.49 -16.87
CA HIS A 71 3.08 -14.34 -16.51
C HIS A 71 2.37 -13.05 -16.86
N GLY A 72 2.63 -11.99 -16.10
CA GLY A 72 2.19 -10.65 -16.45
C GLY A 72 2.87 -9.59 -15.59
N THR A 73 3.00 -8.39 -16.15
CA THR A 73 3.54 -7.22 -15.46
C THR A 73 2.44 -6.19 -15.31
N GLY A 74 2.34 -5.59 -14.13
CA GLY A 74 1.28 -4.66 -13.81
C GLY A 74 1.70 -3.57 -12.83
N ARG A 75 0.82 -2.59 -12.69
CA ARG A 75 0.98 -1.53 -11.71
C ARG A 75 0.62 -2.05 -10.33
N LEU A 76 1.53 -1.93 -9.38
CA LEU A 76 1.32 -2.19 -7.97
C LEU A 76 0.69 -0.94 -7.32
N SER A 77 -0.36 -1.15 -6.55
CA SER A 77 -1.03 -0.11 -5.77
C SER A 77 -1.38 -0.62 -4.37
N THR A 78 -1.29 0.24 -3.37
CA THR A 78 -1.71 -0.08 -2.00
C THR A 78 -3.20 0.21 -1.86
N VAL A 79 -3.98 -0.80 -1.45
CA VAL A 79 -5.43 -0.68 -1.25
C VAL A 79 -5.72 -0.30 0.21
N ALA A 80 -5.04 -0.98 1.14
CA ALA A 80 -5.10 -0.74 2.58
C ALA A 80 -3.78 -1.20 3.22
N GLU A 81 -3.62 -0.95 4.52
CA GLU A 81 -2.48 -1.50 5.25
C GLU A 81 -2.43 -3.02 5.13
N GLY A 82 -1.30 -3.57 4.70
CA GLY A 82 -1.14 -5.00 4.47
C GLY A 82 -1.92 -5.54 3.26
N GLN A 83 -2.48 -4.68 2.41
CA GLN A 83 -3.24 -5.08 1.23
C GLN A 83 -2.82 -4.28 0.00
N TRP A 84 -2.42 -5.01 -1.04
CA TRP A 84 -1.96 -4.45 -2.30
C TRP A 84 -2.68 -5.09 -3.47
N ARG A 85 -2.55 -4.46 -4.62
CA ARG A 85 -3.16 -4.90 -5.86
C ARG A 85 -2.21 -4.68 -7.02
N VAL A 86 -2.06 -5.70 -7.84
CA VAL A 86 -1.35 -5.62 -9.12
C VAL A 86 -2.39 -5.62 -10.22
N THR A 87 -2.44 -4.55 -11.01
CA THR A 87 -3.32 -4.45 -12.17
C THR A 87 -2.51 -4.52 -13.44
N MET A 88 -2.77 -5.57 -14.23
CA MET A 88 -2.16 -5.83 -15.53
C MET A 88 -3.18 -5.49 -16.62
N THR A 89 -2.72 -4.83 -17.69
CA THR A 89 -3.60 -4.36 -18.79
C THR A 89 -3.10 -4.72 -20.19
N GLU A 90 -1.86 -5.20 -20.32
CA GLU A 90 -1.21 -5.53 -21.60
C GLU A 90 -1.93 -6.58 -22.46
N SER A 91 -2.56 -7.59 -21.85
CA SER A 91 -3.22 -8.71 -22.54
C SER A 91 -4.71 -8.84 -22.15
N GLY A 92 -5.27 -7.80 -21.55
CA GLY A 92 -6.58 -7.79 -20.92
C GLY A 92 -6.50 -7.21 -19.52
N LEU A 93 -7.64 -6.83 -18.93
CA LEU A 93 -7.66 -6.41 -17.54
C LEU A 93 -7.58 -7.66 -16.65
N CYS A 94 -6.48 -7.81 -15.92
CA CYS A 94 -6.34 -8.81 -14.87
C CYS A 94 -5.81 -8.13 -13.60
N THR A 95 -6.49 -8.39 -12.49
CA THR A 95 -6.11 -7.87 -11.19
C THR A 95 -5.74 -9.01 -10.27
N VAL A 96 -4.63 -8.88 -9.57
CA VAL A 96 -4.21 -9.82 -8.52
C VAL A 96 -4.16 -9.06 -7.20
N ASN A 97 -4.97 -9.49 -6.24
CA ASN A 97 -4.96 -8.97 -4.89
C ASN A 97 -3.85 -9.66 -4.08
N ILE A 98 -3.15 -8.89 -3.27
CA ILE A 98 -2.05 -9.36 -2.41
C ILE A 98 -2.37 -8.95 -0.98
N ARG A 99 -2.37 -9.90 -0.05
CA ARG A 99 -2.64 -9.65 1.37
C ARG A 99 -1.49 -10.16 2.24
N SER A 100 -1.05 -9.34 3.17
CA SER A 100 -0.11 -9.76 4.21
C SER A 100 -0.78 -10.75 5.17
N THR A 101 -0.09 -11.85 5.43
CA THR A 101 -0.51 -12.91 6.36
C THR A 101 0.63 -13.23 7.33
N SER A 102 0.37 -14.07 8.34
CA SER A 102 1.44 -14.55 9.24
C SER A 102 2.53 -15.36 8.53
N ASN A 103 2.24 -15.86 7.32
CA ASN A 103 3.11 -16.80 6.59
C ASN A 103 3.77 -16.17 5.35
N GLY A 104 3.58 -14.86 5.12
CA GLY A 104 4.04 -14.18 3.90
C GLY A 104 2.92 -13.38 3.25
N PHE A 105 2.91 -13.35 1.92
CA PHE A 105 1.95 -12.61 1.12
C PHE A 105 1.06 -13.58 0.35
N GLU A 106 -0.23 -13.59 0.67
CA GLU A 106 -1.23 -14.36 -0.04
C GLU A 106 -1.63 -13.61 -1.31
N MET A 107 -1.59 -14.31 -2.44
CA MET A 107 -1.96 -13.79 -3.77
C MET A 107 -3.24 -14.47 -4.22
N GLU A 108 -4.20 -13.68 -4.71
CA GLU A 108 -5.45 -14.17 -5.26
C GLU A 108 -5.89 -13.33 -6.47
N PRO A 109 -6.21 -13.95 -7.61
CA PRO A 109 -6.75 -13.21 -8.75
C PRO A 109 -8.15 -12.66 -8.40
N ASP A 110 -8.42 -11.42 -8.80
CA ASP A 110 -9.76 -10.86 -8.74
C ASP A 110 -10.63 -11.55 -9.81
N TYR A 111 -11.55 -12.40 -9.37
CA TYR A 111 -12.45 -13.16 -10.23
C TYR A 111 -13.44 -12.29 -11.02
N ALA A 112 -13.57 -11.00 -10.71
CA ALA A 112 -14.30 -10.06 -11.56
C ALA A 112 -13.50 -9.68 -12.83
N THR A 113 -12.19 -9.92 -12.83
CA THR A 113 -11.29 -9.67 -13.97
C THR A 113 -10.87 -10.98 -14.62
N ASP A 114 -10.94 -11.04 -15.95
CA ASP A 114 -10.57 -12.25 -16.69
C ASP A 114 -9.05 -12.37 -16.82
N CYS A 115 -8.46 -13.10 -15.88
CA CYS A 115 -7.03 -13.38 -15.85
C CYS A 115 -6.60 -14.53 -16.77
N GLN A 116 -7.52 -15.19 -17.49
CA GLN A 116 -7.18 -16.33 -18.36
C GLN A 116 -6.20 -15.96 -19.47
N ASN A 117 -6.20 -14.71 -19.93
CA ASN A 117 -5.26 -14.23 -20.93
C ASN A 117 -3.80 -14.20 -20.43
N TYR A 118 -3.60 -14.13 -19.12
CA TYR A 118 -2.27 -14.10 -18.50
C TYR A 118 -1.84 -15.45 -17.95
N SER A 119 -2.77 -16.17 -17.33
CA SER A 119 -2.48 -17.41 -16.63
C SER A 119 -2.76 -18.65 -17.47
N GLY A 120 -3.48 -18.53 -18.59
CA GLY A 120 -3.94 -19.65 -19.40
C GLY A 120 -5.12 -20.41 -18.75
N GLN A 121 -5.71 -21.37 -19.46
CA GLN A 121 -6.93 -22.07 -19.03
C GLN A 121 -6.77 -22.94 -17.76
N SER A 122 -5.56 -23.12 -17.22
CA SER A 122 -5.31 -24.10 -16.15
C SER A 122 -4.37 -23.62 -15.04
N CYS A 123 -3.79 -22.42 -15.15
CA CYS A 123 -2.98 -21.84 -14.10
C CYS A 123 -3.71 -20.63 -13.54
N GLY A 124 -3.64 -20.43 -12.22
CA GLY A 124 -4.07 -19.20 -11.54
C GLY A 124 -2.87 -18.47 -10.95
N PHE A 125 -3.06 -17.21 -10.58
CA PHE A 125 -2.11 -16.47 -9.75
C PHE A 125 -2.51 -16.59 -8.27
N TYR A 126 -2.59 -17.83 -7.77
CA TYR A 126 -3.01 -18.13 -6.42
C TYR A 126 -1.91 -18.84 -5.63
N GLY A 127 -1.65 -18.36 -4.41
CA GLY A 127 -0.71 -18.99 -3.49
C GLY A 127 -0.12 -18.02 -2.47
N VAL A 128 0.66 -18.54 -1.54
CA VAL A 128 1.40 -17.73 -0.57
C VAL A 128 2.84 -17.62 -1.03
N VAL A 129 3.36 -16.39 -1.10
CA VAL A 129 4.75 -16.09 -1.45
C VAL A 129 5.49 -15.48 -0.26
N THR A 130 6.76 -15.84 -0.11
CA THR A 130 7.67 -15.28 0.89
C THR A 130 8.88 -14.69 0.20
N ALA A 131 9.53 -13.71 0.84
CA ALA A 131 10.78 -13.14 0.31
C ALA A 131 11.83 -14.25 0.15
N ASN A 132 12.51 -14.26 -0.99
CA ASN A 132 13.63 -15.16 -1.28
C ASN A 132 14.91 -14.73 -0.54
#